data_AF-A0A2J0U999-F1
#
_entry.id   AF-A0A2J0U999-F1
#
_cell.length_a   1.000
_cell.length_b   1.000
_cell.length_c   1.000
_cell.angle_alpha   90.00
_cell.angle_beta   90.00
_cell.angle_gamma   90.00
#
_symmetry.space_group_name_H-M   'P 1'
#
loop_
_entity.id
_entity.type
_entity.pdbx_description
1 polymer ?
#
loop_
_entity_poly.entity_id
_entity_poly.type
_entity_poly.pdbx_seq_one_letter_code
_entity_poly.pdbx_strand_id
1 'polypeptide(L)'
;MDLRRPALRHLAENIGTAAMVDLFGEFIGLANQVARNAREQAEDLLVLQGHVWPHEAERVNMPCILGALNGIVLAAGIDPGPLCGGCAFRAGTVANQCLPTTEDADYCSTPGERPFLCHEAVDEHGNAISACRGFAQRRAALNAAERSTEHQEPDA
;
A
#
# COMPACT_ATOMS: atom_id res chain seq x y z
N MET A 1 -14.94 13.57 16.83
CA MET A 1 -13.67 13.29 17.54
C MET A 1 -13.39 11.81 17.42
N ASP A 2 -12.17 11.42 17.06
CA ASP A 2 -11.75 10.02 17.05
C ASP A 2 -11.41 9.57 18.47
N LEU A 3 -12.30 8.79 19.08
CA LEU A 3 -12.17 8.32 20.48
C LEU A 3 -11.26 7.09 20.64
N ARG A 4 -10.78 6.50 19.54
CA ARG A 4 -9.97 5.27 19.59
C ARG A 4 -8.66 5.50 20.35
N ARG A 5 -7.95 6.59 20.05
CA ARG A 5 -6.64 6.88 20.65
C ARG A 5 -6.74 7.16 22.17
N PRO A 6 -7.66 8.00 22.66
CA PRO A 6 -7.88 8.15 24.11
C PRO A 6 -8.26 6.84 24.81
N ALA A 7 -9.16 6.03 24.22
CA ALA A 7 -9.57 4.77 24.80
C ALA A 7 -8.43 3.75 24.91
N LEU A 8 -7.59 3.64 23.88
CA LEU A 8 -6.43 2.77 23.88
C LEU A 8 -5.37 3.21 24.91
N ARG A 9 -5.19 4.53 25.11
CA ARG A 9 -4.31 5.05 26.17
C ARG A 9 -4.82 4.69 27.56
N HIS A 10 -6.10 4.90 27.81
CA HIS A 10 -6.72 4.54 29.09
C HIS A 10 -6.64 3.03 29.37
N LEU A 11 -6.88 2.20 28.35
CA LEU A 11 -6.72 0.75 28.46
C LEU A 11 -5.27 0.38 28.81
N ALA A 12 -4.30 0.98 28.12
CA ALA A 12 -2.88 0.72 28.36
C ALA A 12 -2.42 1.11 29.78
N GLU A 13 -2.95 2.21 30.33
CA GLU A 13 -2.72 2.62 31.72
C GLU A 13 -3.27 1.60 32.72
N ASN A 14 -4.39 0.93 32.39
CA ASN A 14 -5.05 -0.02 33.29
C ASN A 14 -4.44 -1.44 33.24
N ILE A 15 -4.07 -1.93 32.06
CA ILE A 15 -3.59 -3.32 31.89
C ILE A 15 -2.07 -3.44 31.81
N GLY A 16 -1.36 -2.32 31.62
CA GLY A 16 0.09 -2.26 31.49
C GLY A 16 0.63 -2.67 30.13
N THR A 17 1.91 -2.35 29.89
CA THR A 17 2.55 -2.50 28.57
C THR A 17 2.62 -3.94 28.09
N ALA A 18 2.90 -4.91 28.97
CA ALA A 18 3.00 -6.32 28.58
C ALA A 18 1.68 -6.86 28.01
N ALA A 19 0.57 -6.67 28.74
CA ALA A 19 -0.75 -7.09 28.28
C ALA A 19 -1.20 -6.34 27.01
N MET A 20 -0.79 -5.07 26.84
CA MET A 20 -1.02 -4.35 25.60
C MET A 20 -0.27 -4.93 24.41
N VAL A 21 0.97 -5.40 24.60
CA VAL A 21 1.75 -6.08 23.54
C VAL A 21 1.07 -7.37 23.14
N ASP A 22 0.63 -8.18 24.11
CA ASP A 22 -0.08 -9.44 23.84
C ASP A 22 -1.37 -9.19 23.06
N LEU A 23 -2.20 -8.24 23.52
CA LEU A 23 -3.44 -7.85 22.84
C LEU A 23 -3.19 -7.36 21.41
N PHE A 24 -2.13 -6.57 21.19
CA PHE A 24 -1.78 -6.08 19.86
C PHE A 24 -1.30 -7.21 18.94
N GLY A 25 -0.55 -8.17 19.48
CA GLY A 25 -0.15 -9.40 18.79
C GLY A 25 -1.37 -10.24 18.35
N GLU A 26 -2.32 -10.45 19.26
CA GLU A 26 -3.58 -11.13 18.95
C GLU A 26 -4.40 -10.40 17.88
N PHE A 27 -4.49 -9.07 17.98
CA PHE A 27 -5.19 -8.25 16.99
C PHE A 27 -4.55 -8.35 15.60
N ILE A 28 -3.22 -8.30 15.49
CA ILE A 28 -2.51 -8.54 14.23
C ILE A 28 -2.78 -9.95 13.70
N GLY A 29 -2.75 -10.95 14.59
CA GLY A 29 -3.05 -12.34 14.24
C GLY A 29 -4.46 -12.51 13.67
N LEU A 30 -5.46 -11.87 14.29
CA LEU A 30 -6.85 -11.86 13.83
C LEU A 30 -6.99 -11.14 12.49
N ALA A 31 -6.39 -9.96 12.33
CA ALA A 31 -6.47 -9.20 11.10
C ALA A 31 -5.82 -9.95 9.92
N ASN A 32 -4.73 -10.68 10.15
CA ASN A 32 -4.12 -11.55 9.14
C ASN A 32 -5.06 -12.71 8.75
N GLN A 33 -5.76 -13.31 9.71
CA GLN A 33 -6.76 -14.35 9.43
C GLN A 33 -7.90 -13.81 8.56
N VAL A 34 -8.45 -12.63 8.90
CA VAL A 34 -9.52 -12.00 8.10
C VAL A 34 -9.05 -11.73 6.67
N ALA A 35 -7.83 -11.21 6.49
CA ALA A 35 -7.27 -10.97 5.16
C ALA A 35 -7.08 -12.28 4.35
N ARG A 36 -6.62 -13.35 4.98
CA ARG A 36 -6.50 -14.67 4.33
C ARG A 36 -7.85 -15.26 3.96
N ASN A 37 -8.84 -15.19 4.84
CA ASN A 37 -10.19 -15.69 4.54
C ASN A 37 -10.82 -14.92 3.37
N ALA A 38 -10.60 -13.60 3.30
CA ALA A 38 -11.06 -12.79 2.17
C ALA A 38 -10.38 -13.19 0.85
N ARG A 39 -9.10 -13.56 0.92
CA ARG A 39 -8.36 -14.10 -0.23
C ARG A 39 -8.91 -15.46 -0.68
N GLU A 40 -9.06 -16.40 0.24
CA GLU A 40 -9.64 -17.73 -0.04
C GLU A 40 -11.02 -17.58 -0.68
N GLN A 41 -11.87 -16.72 -0.11
CA GLN A 41 -13.20 -16.44 -0.69
C GLN A 41 -13.12 -15.82 -2.09
N ALA A 42 -12.19 -14.90 -2.33
CA ALA A 42 -12.02 -14.29 -3.66
C ALA A 42 -11.55 -15.33 -4.70
N GLU A 43 -10.61 -16.19 -4.33
CA GLU A 43 -10.13 -17.29 -5.17
C GLU A 43 -11.28 -18.27 -5.50
N ASP A 44 -12.08 -18.66 -4.51
CA ASP A 44 -13.27 -19.50 -4.72
C ASP A 44 -14.29 -18.84 -5.67
N LEU A 45 -14.57 -17.54 -5.51
CA LEU A 45 -15.49 -16.83 -6.38
C LEU A 45 -14.97 -16.78 -7.83
N LEU A 46 -13.67 -16.51 -8.03
CA LEU A 46 -13.05 -16.49 -9.36
C LEU A 46 -13.11 -17.87 -10.04
N VAL A 47 -12.87 -18.95 -9.29
CA VAL A 47 -12.91 -20.32 -9.84
C VAL A 47 -14.35 -20.78 -10.09
N LEU A 48 -15.22 -20.69 -9.09
CA LEU A 48 -16.56 -21.28 -9.12
C LEU A 48 -17.55 -20.46 -9.95
N GLN A 49 -17.41 -19.12 -9.94
CA GLN A 49 -18.34 -18.22 -10.62
C GLN A 49 -17.69 -17.50 -11.79
N GLY A 50 -16.41 -17.15 -11.68
CA GLY A 50 -15.65 -16.46 -12.74
C GLY A 50 -15.12 -17.37 -13.83
N HIS A 51 -15.19 -18.70 -13.66
CA HIS A 51 -14.61 -19.71 -14.56
C HIS A 51 -13.11 -19.49 -14.84
N VAL A 52 -12.39 -18.90 -13.88
CA VAL A 52 -10.94 -18.69 -13.92
C VAL A 52 -10.25 -19.98 -13.48
N TRP A 53 -9.14 -20.34 -14.14
CA TRP A 53 -8.37 -21.51 -13.70
C TRP A 53 -7.77 -21.27 -12.30
N PRO A 54 -7.69 -22.29 -11.41
CA PRO A 54 -7.20 -22.09 -10.04
C PRO A 54 -5.85 -21.37 -9.96
N HIS A 55 -4.88 -21.77 -10.79
CA HIS A 55 -3.55 -21.14 -10.84
C HIS A 55 -3.56 -19.68 -11.32
N GLU A 56 -4.61 -19.23 -12.03
CA GLU A 56 -4.79 -17.83 -12.40
C GLU A 56 -5.48 -17.05 -11.28
N ALA A 57 -6.42 -17.67 -10.57
CA ALA A 57 -7.08 -17.08 -9.41
C ALA A 57 -6.07 -16.78 -8.28
N GLU A 58 -5.12 -17.68 -8.04
CA GLU A 58 -4.02 -17.50 -7.08
C GLU A 58 -3.14 -16.26 -7.38
N ARG A 59 -3.15 -15.76 -8.62
CA ARG A 59 -2.33 -14.61 -9.04
C ARG A 59 -3.01 -13.27 -8.77
N VAL A 60 -4.23 -13.25 -8.25
CA VAL A 60 -4.92 -12.00 -7.95
C VAL A 60 -4.24 -11.27 -6.79
N ASN A 61 -3.98 -9.97 -6.99
CA ASN A 61 -3.45 -9.10 -5.95
C ASN A 61 -4.55 -8.82 -4.92
N MET A 62 -4.35 -9.27 -3.69
CA MET A 62 -5.30 -9.08 -2.58
C MET A 62 -4.74 -8.19 -1.48
N PRO A 63 -5.60 -7.38 -0.82
CA PRO A 63 -5.22 -6.60 0.34
C PRO A 63 -4.64 -7.46 1.46
N CYS A 64 -3.58 -6.98 2.10
CA CYS A 64 -3.02 -7.59 3.30
C CYS A 64 -2.43 -6.52 4.23
N ILE A 65 -2.15 -6.89 5.49
CA ILE A 65 -1.60 -5.94 6.47
C ILE A 65 -0.25 -5.39 6.02
N LEU A 66 0.63 -6.24 5.48
CA LEU A 66 1.95 -5.81 5.02
C LEU A 66 1.85 -4.81 3.85
N GLY A 67 0.97 -5.09 2.89
CA GLY A 67 0.67 -4.14 1.80
C GLY A 67 0.12 -2.83 2.34
N ALA A 68 -0.80 -2.86 3.31
CA ALA A 68 -1.33 -1.65 3.93
C ALA A 68 -0.24 -0.83 4.67
N LEU A 69 0.73 -1.48 5.34
CA LEU A 69 1.86 -0.80 5.97
C LEU A 69 2.75 -0.09 4.93
N ASN A 70 3.10 -0.79 3.84
CA ASN A 70 3.81 -0.18 2.72
C ASN A 70 3.00 0.96 2.10
N GLY A 71 1.70 0.78 1.98
CA GLY A 71 0.75 1.77 1.46
C GLY A 71 0.74 3.08 2.25
N ILE A 72 0.82 3.01 3.59
CA ILE A 72 0.92 4.21 4.45
C ILE A 72 2.20 4.99 4.11
N VAL A 73 3.32 4.29 3.92
CA VAL A 73 4.60 4.91 3.53
C VAL A 73 4.51 5.48 2.11
N LEU A 74 3.82 4.81 1.19
CA LEU A 74 3.62 5.27 -0.19
C LEU A 74 2.80 6.55 -0.27
N ALA A 75 1.75 6.65 0.53
CA ALA A 75 0.84 7.80 0.54
C ALA A 75 1.37 8.98 1.35
N ALA A 76 2.44 8.80 2.14
CA ALA A 76 3.01 9.86 2.95
C ALA A 76 3.52 11.03 2.08
N GLY A 77 2.99 12.24 2.34
CA GLY A 77 3.37 13.45 1.61
C GLY A 77 2.83 13.55 0.19
N ILE A 78 1.95 12.64 -0.23
CA ILE A 78 1.31 12.67 -1.55
C ILE A 78 -0.01 13.43 -1.48
N ASP A 79 -0.26 14.35 -2.41
CA ASP A 79 -1.57 14.97 -2.62
C ASP A 79 -2.51 13.95 -3.28
N PRO A 80 -3.60 13.53 -2.60
CA PRO A 80 -4.55 12.57 -3.15
C PRO A 80 -5.53 13.17 -4.15
N GLY A 81 -5.68 14.50 -4.21
CA GLY A 81 -6.63 15.19 -5.08
C GLY A 81 -6.57 14.78 -6.56
N PRO A 82 -5.37 14.69 -7.18
CA PRO A 82 -5.23 14.30 -8.58
C PRO A 82 -5.13 12.78 -8.80
N LEU A 83 -5.20 11.93 -7.77
CA LEU A 83 -4.98 10.49 -7.91
C LEU A 83 -6.24 9.74 -8.34
N CYS A 84 -6.04 8.63 -9.07
CA CYS A 84 -7.11 7.71 -9.44
C CYS A 84 -7.77 7.02 -8.23
N GLY A 85 -8.97 6.47 -8.44
CA GLY A 85 -9.77 5.80 -7.42
C GLY A 85 -9.08 4.59 -6.82
N GLY A 86 -8.38 3.81 -7.66
CA GLY A 86 -7.61 2.63 -7.26
C GLY A 86 -6.11 2.88 -7.03
N CYS A 87 -5.66 4.12 -6.79
CA CYS A 87 -4.22 4.43 -6.82
C CYS A 87 -3.42 3.78 -5.67
N ALA A 88 -2.27 3.15 -5.99
CA ALA A 88 -1.33 2.61 -5.00
C ALA A 88 -0.72 3.67 -4.06
N PHE A 89 -0.74 4.95 -4.45
CA PHE A 89 -0.25 6.09 -3.65
C PHE A 89 -1.36 6.80 -2.87
N ARG A 90 -2.59 6.28 -2.91
CA ARG A 90 -3.74 6.83 -2.19
C ARG A 90 -4.09 5.94 -1.02
N ALA A 91 -4.00 6.47 0.19
CA ALA A 91 -4.28 5.73 1.41
C ALA A 91 -5.68 5.06 1.36
N GLY A 92 -5.72 3.75 1.61
CA GLY A 92 -6.98 3.00 1.77
C GLY A 92 -7.60 2.47 0.48
N THR A 93 -6.96 2.63 -0.68
CA THR A 93 -7.39 1.92 -1.90
C THR A 93 -6.95 0.46 -1.86
N VAL A 94 -7.58 -0.40 -2.68
CA VAL A 94 -7.19 -1.82 -2.82
C VAL A 94 -5.72 -1.95 -3.21
N ALA A 95 -5.29 -1.23 -4.26
CA ALA A 95 -3.90 -1.25 -4.71
C ALA A 95 -2.90 -0.79 -3.66
N ASN A 96 -3.28 0.20 -2.84
CA ASN A 96 -2.46 0.70 -1.72
C ASN A 96 -2.36 -0.32 -0.57
N GLN A 97 -3.17 -1.37 -0.58
CA GLN A 97 -3.15 -2.42 0.44
C GLN A 97 -2.66 -3.77 -0.10
N CYS A 98 -2.37 -3.88 -1.39
CA CYS A 98 -1.85 -5.10 -2.01
C CYS A 98 -0.32 -5.10 -2.00
N LEU A 99 0.29 -6.06 -1.31
CA LEU A 99 1.76 -6.11 -1.14
C LEU A 99 2.53 -6.05 -2.47
N PRO A 100 2.27 -6.90 -3.48
CA PRO A 100 3.03 -6.84 -4.74
C PRO A 100 2.89 -5.47 -5.43
N THR A 101 1.70 -4.88 -5.41
CA THR A 101 1.46 -3.57 -6.01
C THR A 101 2.20 -2.46 -5.28
N THR A 102 2.26 -2.50 -3.95
CA THR A 102 3.00 -1.52 -3.17
C THR A 102 4.52 -1.67 -3.33
N GLU A 103 5.02 -2.90 -3.44
CA GLU A 103 6.45 -3.17 -3.69
C GLU A 103 6.85 -2.68 -5.08
N ASP A 104 6.05 -2.98 -6.11
CA ASP A 104 6.27 -2.48 -7.47
C ASP A 104 6.22 -0.94 -7.51
N ALA A 105 5.25 -0.32 -6.84
CA ALA A 105 5.12 1.13 -6.78
C ALA A 105 6.31 1.80 -6.09
N ASP A 106 6.84 1.20 -5.03
CA ASP A 106 8.00 1.70 -4.32
C ASP A 106 9.28 1.50 -5.13
N TYR A 107 9.51 0.30 -5.66
CA TYR A 107 10.65 0.01 -6.53
C TYR A 107 10.68 0.93 -7.74
N CYS A 108 9.56 1.04 -8.45
CA CYS A 108 9.40 1.98 -9.56
C CYS A 108 9.52 3.44 -9.14
N SER A 109 9.57 3.79 -7.85
CA SER A 109 9.83 5.16 -7.39
C SER A 109 11.32 5.43 -7.14
N THR A 110 12.18 4.41 -7.11
CA THR A 110 13.64 4.53 -6.94
C THR A 110 14.30 5.27 -8.10
N PRO A 111 15.07 6.35 -7.87
CA PRO A 111 15.85 7.10 -8.86
C PRO A 111 16.51 6.20 -9.93
N GLY A 112 16.30 6.52 -11.22
CA GLY A 112 16.74 5.70 -12.36
C GLY A 112 15.77 4.59 -12.81
N GLU A 113 14.85 4.12 -11.98
CA GLU A 113 13.93 3.03 -12.35
C GLU A 113 12.80 3.43 -13.31
N ARG A 114 12.25 2.42 -14.01
CA ARG A 114 11.12 2.58 -14.94
C ARG A 114 9.88 3.17 -14.24
N PRO A 115 9.08 3.99 -14.95
CA PRO A 115 7.94 4.65 -14.35
C PRO A 115 6.84 3.67 -13.97
N PHE A 116 6.21 3.91 -12.82
CA PHE A 116 4.96 3.25 -12.48
C PHE A 116 3.81 3.90 -13.26
N LEU A 117 3.09 3.11 -14.05
CA LEU A 117 2.07 3.62 -14.97
C LEU A 117 0.70 3.76 -14.30
N CYS A 118 -0.13 4.68 -14.83
CA CYS A 118 -1.50 4.86 -14.35
C CYS A 118 -2.43 3.80 -14.95
N HIS A 119 -3.19 3.08 -14.11
CA HIS A 119 -4.15 2.07 -14.57
C HIS A 119 -5.50 2.64 -15.04
N GLU A 120 -5.80 3.92 -14.75
CA GLU A 120 -7.02 4.59 -15.23
C GLU A 120 -6.77 5.48 -16.46
N ALA A 121 -5.52 5.86 -16.72
CA ALA A 121 -5.16 6.62 -17.93
C ALA A 121 -4.64 5.66 -18.99
N VAL A 122 -5.57 5.01 -19.68
CA VAL A 122 -5.33 3.98 -20.70
C VAL A 122 -5.83 4.40 -22.08
N ASP A 123 -5.26 3.80 -23.13
CA ASP A 123 -5.78 3.90 -24.50
C ASP A 123 -7.00 3.00 -24.73
N GLU A 124 -7.51 2.98 -25.96
CA GLU A 124 -8.65 2.15 -26.38
C GLU A 124 -8.41 0.63 -26.26
N HIS A 125 -7.15 0.21 -26.12
CA HIS A 125 -6.75 -1.18 -25.95
C HIS A 125 -6.45 -1.54 -24.48
N GLY A 126 -6.58 -0.57 -23.56
CA GLY A 126 -6.29 -0.75 -22.14
C GLY A 126 -4.80 -0.60 -21.79
N ASN A 127 -3.94 -0.15 -22.71
CA ASN A 127 -2.54 0.13 -22.40
C ASN A 127 -2.41 1.47 -21.70
N ALA A 128 -1.61 1.54 -20.64
CA ALA A 128 -1.38 2.81 -19.94
C ALA A 128 -0.62 3.81 -20.82
N ILE A 129 -1.14 5.04 -20.90
CA ILE A 129 -0.59 6.11 -21.75
C ILE A 129 0.15 7.20 -20.96
N SER A 130 0.19 7.09 -19.63
CA SER A 130 0.89 8.06 -18.78
C SER A 130 1.40 7.45 -17.49
N ALA A 131 2.42 8.09 -16.93
CA ALA A 131 2.92 7.77 -15.59
C ALA A 131 1.87 8.12 -14.53
N CYS A 132 1.83 7.32 -13.46
CA CYS A 132 0.96 7.58 -12.33
C CYS A 132 1.32 8.91 -11.65
N ARG A 133 0.31 9.73 -11.33
CA ARG A 133 0.51 11.04 -10.69
C ARG A 133 1.06 10.92 -9.27
N GLY A 134 0.71 9.85 -8.56
CA GLY A 134 1.27 9.55 -7.23
C GLY A 134 2.74 9.16 -7.31
N PHE A 135 3.11 8.34 -8.30
CA PHE A 135 4.49 8.02 -8.61
C PHE A 135 5.30 9.28 -8.95
N ALA A 136 4.76 10.17 -9.81
CA ALA A 136 5.44 11.40 -10.18
C ALA A 136 5.75 12.28 -8.96
N GLN A 137 4.80 12.40 -8.02
CA GLN A 137 5.01 13.11 -6.76
C GLN A 137 6.10 12.46 -5.88
N ARG A 138 5.99 11.13 -5.65
CA ARG A 138 6.97 10.39 -4.83
C ARG A 138 8.38 10.48 -5.43
N ARG A 139 8.50 10.27 -6.74
CA ARG A 139 9.78 10.36 -7.47
C ARG A 139 10.41 11.73 -7.36
N ALA A 140 9.61 12.79 -7.51
CA ALA A 140 10.10 14.17 -7.38
C ALA A 140 10.65 14.44 -5.96
N ALA A 141 9.97 13.93 -4.92
CA ALA A 141 10.41 14.05 -3.54
C ALA A 141 11.72 13.28 -3.27
N LEU A 142 11.83 12.03 -3.75
CA LEU A 142 13.06 11.23 -3.61
C LEU A 142 14.25 11.87 -4.32
N ASN A 143 14.06 12.31 -5.57
CA ASN A 143 15.11 13.02 -6.32
C ASN A 143 15.54 14.33 -5.62
N ALA A 144 14.62 15.02 -4.94
CA ALA A 144 14.96 16.22 -4.18
C ALA A 144 15.77 15.90 -2.92
N ALA A 145 15.45 14.80 -2.24
CA ALA A 145 16.20 14.32 -1.09
C ALA A 145 17.64 13.92 -1.48
N GLU A 146 17.84 13.16 -2.56
CA GLU A 146 19.18 12.78 -3.04
C GLU A 146 20.06 14.00 -3.38
N ARG A 147 19.52 14.99 -4.10
CA ARG A 147 20.25 16.23 -4.39
C ARG A 147 20.66 17.00 -3.13
N SER A 148 19.82 16.95 -2.10
CA SER A 148 20.09 17.63 -0.83
C SER A 148 21.19 16.94 -0.02
N THR A 149 21.33 15.62 -0.14
CA THR A 149 22.41 14.85 0.49
C THR A 149 23.74 15.01 -0.25
N GLU A 150 23.72 15.10 -1.59
CA GLU A 150 24.92 15.35 -2.39
C GLU A 150 25.53 16.74 -2.12
N HIS A 151 24.72 17.76 -1.85
CA HIS A 151 25.20 19.11 -1.51
C HIS A 151 25.67 19.26 -0.05
N GLN A 152 25.59 18.21 0.77
CA GLN A 152 25.99 18.20 2.18
C GLN A 152 27.34 17.51 2.43
N GLU A 153 28.00 16.91 1.44
CA GLU A 153 29.39 16.47 1.59
C GLU A 153 30.33 17.68 1.55
N PRO A 154 31.03 18.03 2.66
CA PRO A 154 32.01 19.10 2.64
C PRO A 154 33.32 18.61 2.01
N ASP A 155 33.94 19.48 1.20
CA ASP A 155 35.33 19.37 0.75
C ASP A 155 36.23 18.90 1.92
N ALA A 156 36.81 17.70 1.74
CA ALA A 156 37.87 17.17 2.61
C ALA A 156 39.23 17.78 2.27
#